data_AF-A0A925GQQ3-F1
#
_entry.id   AF-A0A925GQQ3-F1
#
_cell.length_a   1.000
_cell.length_b   1.000
_cell.length_c   1.000
_cell.angle_alpha   90.00
_cell.angle_beta   90.00
_cell.angle_gamma   90.00
#
_symmetry.space_group_name_H-M   'P 1'
#
loop_
_entity.id
_entity.type
_entity.pdbx_description
1 polymer ?
#
loop_
_entity_poly.entity_id
_entity_poly.type
_entity_poly.pdbx_seq_one_letter_code
_entity_poly.pdbx_strand_id
1 'polypeptide(L)'
;DAARATQQAAAFEASLKKTDATVLDSAARRGWAAQVDSLTRQSALFRAGKTVGSQRAAFDKLSAGMYALVRQVGVNGATVYRQYCPMALNDQGAYWLSAESEIKNPYFGDQMLECGKVEETLRFGE
;
A
#
# COMPACT_ATOMS: atom_id res chain seq x y z
N ASP A 1 6.43 15.48 0.67
CA ASP A 1 5.47 16.36 1.37
C ASP A 1 4.02 15.90 1.11
N ALA A 2 3.06 16.46 1.83
CA ALA A 2 1.65 16.02 1.80
C ALA A 2 0.96 16.23 0.45
N ALA A 3 1.34 17.27 -0.32
CA ALA A 3 0.73 17.53 -1.63
C ALA A 3 1.14 16.45 -2.63
N ARG A 4 2.44 16.09 -2.65
CA ARG A 4 2.94 14.97 -3.47
C ARG A 4 2.29 13.65 -3.08
N ALA A 5 2.09 13.38 -1.79
CA ALA A 5 1.43 12.17 -1.33
C ALA A 5 -0.04 12.08 -1.82
N THR A 6 -0.79 13.18 -1.72
CA THR A 6 -2.17 13.28 -2.24
C THR A 6 -2.24 13.08 -3.76
N GLN A 7 -1.27 13.64 -4.50
CA GLN A 7 -1.19 13.45 -5.95
C GLN A 7 -0.94 11.99 -6.32
N GLN A 8 -0.01 11.32 -5.61
CA GLN A 8 0.28 9.90 -5.83
C GLN A 8 -0.91 9.01 -5.48
N ALA A 9 -1.66 9.34 -4.41
CA ALA A 9 -2.89 8.63 -4.07
C ALA A 9 -3.98 8.76 -5.17
N ALA A 10 -4.11 9.92 -5.79
CA ALA A 10 -5.02 10.12 -6.93
C ALA A 10 -4.57 9.33 -8.17
N ALA A 11 -3.27 9.31 -8.45
CA ALA A 11 -2.71 8.52 -9.54
C ALA A 11 -2.92 7.01 -9.30
N PHE A 12 -2.70 6.54 -8.08
CA PHE A 12 -2.98 5.17 -7.67
C PHE A 12 -4.44 4.77 -7.89
N GLU A 13 -5.38 5.62 -7.46
CA GLU A 13 -6.82 5.41 -7.67
C GLU A 13 -7.16 5.28 -9.16
N ALA A 14 -6.58 6.14 -10.00
CA ALA A 14 -6.78 6.10 -11.44
C ALA A 14 -6.21 4.81 -12.07
N SER A 15 -5.04 4.34 -11.61
CA SER A 15 -4.42 3.10 -12.08
C SER A 15 -5.24 1.86 -11.71
N LEU A 16 -5.76 1.80 -10.48
CA LEU A 16 -6.64 0.70 -10.06
C LEU A 16 -7.89 0.60 -10.94
N LYS A 17 -8.54 1.73 -11.22
CA LYS A 17 -9.76 1.79 -12.05
C LYS A 17 -9.52 1.42 -13.52
N LYS A 18 -8.29 1.60 -14.02
CA LYS A 18 -7.89 1.25 -15.39
C LYS A 18 -7.41 -0.19 -15.53
N THR A 19 -7.22 -0.91 -14.43
CA THR A 19 -6.74 -2.28 -14.48
C THR A 19 -7.83 -3.17 -15.06
N ASP A 20 -7.51 -3.83 -16.18
CA ASP A 20 -8.41 -4.77 -16.83
C ASP A 20 -8.46 -6.07 -16.03
N ALA A 21 -9.52 -6.25 -15.24
CA ALA A 21 -9.71 -7.44 -14.42
C ALA A 21 -9.90 -8.72 -15.24
N THR A 22 -10.15 -8.64 -16.55
CA THR A 22 -10.37 -9.82 -17.39
C THR A 22 -9.11 -10.64 -17.61
N VAL A 23 -7.92 -10.01 -17.47
CA VAL A 23 -6.62 -10.68 -17.60
C VAL A 23 -6.25 -11.51 -16.37
N LEU A 24 -6.92 -11.27 -15.24
CA LEU A 24 -6.72 -12.04 -14.01
C LEU A 24 -7.37 -13.42 -14.14
N ASP A 25 -6.83 -14.44 -13.48
CA ASP A 25 -7.49 -15.75 -13.45
C ASP A 25 -8.81 -15.72 -12.66
N SER A 26 -9.57 -16.82 -12.69
CA SER A 26 -10.88 -16.90 -12.04
C SER A 26 -10.81 -16.83 -10.51
N ALA A 27 -9.67 -17.12 -9.89
CA ALA A 27 -9.45 -16.98 -8.46
C ALA A 27 -9.11 -15.53 -8.09
N ALA A 28 -8.19 -14.91 -8.81
CA ALA A 28 -7.79 -13.53 -8.68
C ALA A 28 -8.95 -12.55 -8.98
N ARG A 29 -9.87 -12.90 -9.90
CA ARG A 29 -11.09 -12.11 -10.15
C ARG A 29 -12.10 -12.11 -9.00
N ARG A 30 -12.12 -13.15 -8.15
CA ARG A 30 -13.11 -13.24 -7.07
C ARG A 30 -12.85 -12.14 -6.05
N GLY A 31 -13.82 -11.25 -5.88
CA GLY A 31 -13.70 -10.13 -4.93
C GLY A 31 -12.82 -8.97 -5.43
N TRP A 32 -12.33 -9.00 -6.68
CA TRP A 32 -11.55 -7.91 -7.28
C TRP A 32 -12.28 -6.56 -7.16
N ALA A 33 -13.55 -6.52 -7.59
CA ALA A 33 -14.34 -5.29 -7.53
C ALA A 33 -14.48 -4.74 -6.10
N ALA A 34 -14.72 -5.61 -5.11
CA ALA A 34 -14.82 -5.22 -3.71
C ALA A 34 -13.49 -4.70 -3.14
N GLN A 35 -12.36 -5.31 -3.54
CA GLN A 35 -11.02 -4.84 -3.17
C GLN A 35 -10.72 -3.47 -3.79
N VAL A 36 -10.95 -3.32 -5.09
CA VAL A 36 -10.73 -2.04 -5.80
C VAL A 36 -11.59 -0.92 -5.21
N ASP A 37 -12.85 -1.22 -4.88
CA ASP A 37 -13.74 -0.28 -4.22
C ASP A 37 -13.23 0.13 -2.82
N SER A 38 -12.78 -0.85 -2.03
CA SER A 38 -12.19 -0.60 -0.71
C SER A 38 -10.95 0.28 -0.81
N LEU A 39 -10.02 -0.05 -1.70
CA LEU A 39 -8.78 0.71 -1.95
C LEU A 39 -9.06 2.12 -2.46
N THR A 40 -10.04 2.27 -3.35
CA THR A 40 -10.50 3.58 -3.85
C THR A 40 -11.03 4.44 -2.71
N ARG A 41 -11.87 3.87 -1.82
CA ARG A 41 -12.38 4.58 -0.64
C ARG A 41 -11.27 4.98 0.32
N GLN A 42 -10.33 4.09 0.62
CA GLN A 42 -9.20 4.42 1.50
C GLN A 42 -8.27 5.48 0.88
N SER A 43 -8.08 5.46 -0.45
CA SER A 43 -7.32 6.48 -1.17
C SER A 43 -8.00 7.85 -1.08
N ALA A 44 -9.32 7.89 -1.24
CA ALA A 44 -10.10 9.12 -1.06
C ALA A 44 -9.99 9.66 0.38
N LEU A 45 -10.05 8.79 1.40
CA LEU A 45 -9.86 9.18 2.80
C LEU A 45 -8.45 9.71 3.07
N PHE A 46 -7.42 9.08 2.50
CA PHE A 46 -6.04 9.56 2.57
C PHE A 46 -5.93 10.98 1.99
N ARG A 47 -6.51 11.22 0.82
CA ARG A 47 -6.50 12.52 0.15
C ARG A 47 -7.29 13.59 0.90
N ALA A 48 -8.38 13.21 1.56
CA ALA A 48 -9.22 14.10 2.37
C ALA A 48 -8.65 14.38 3.78
N GLY A 49 -7.60 13.65 4.19
CA GLY A 49 -6.95 13.81 5.48
C GLY A 49 -6.39 15.22 5.68
N LYS A 50 -6.89 15.92 6.70
CA LYS A 50 -6.45 17.28 7.04
C LYS A 50 -5.17 17.34 7.88
N THR A 51 -4.73 16.19 8.39
CA THR A 51 -3.54 16.08 9.25
C THR A 51 -2.68 14.91 8.79
N VAL A 52 -1.37 15.00 9.04
CA VAL A 52 -0.44 13.90 8.74
C VAL A 52 -0.84 12.61 9.47
N GLY A 53 -1.39 12.72 10.68
CA GLY A 53 -1.89 11.57 11.44
C GLY A 53 -3.06 10.85 10.74
N SER A 54 -4.06 11.59 10.24
CA SER A 54 -5.19 10.97 9.54
C SER A 54 -4.76 10.37 8.18
N GLN A 55 -3.82 11.01 7.49
CA GLN A 55 -3.20 10.45 6.29
C GLN A 55 -2.46 9.14 6.59
N ARG A 56 -1.63 9.09 7.64
CA ARG A 56 -0.91 7.88 8.05
C ARG A 56 -1.84 6.73 8.45
N ALA A 57 -2.95 7.04 9.13
CA ALA A 57 -3.96 6.03 9.47
C ALA A 57 -4.67 5.48 8.22
N ALA A 58 -5.02 6.33 7.25
CA ALA A 58 -5.55 5.87 5.97
C ALA A 58 -4.51 5.07 5.17
N PHE A 59 -3.23 5.44 5.26
CA PHE A 59 -2.13 4.74 4.60
C PHE A 59 -1.90 3.33 5.14
N ASP A 60 -2.08 3.10 6.44
CA ASP A 60 -2.10 1.74 7.01
C ASP A 60 -3.18 0.86 6.34
N LYS A 61 -4.40 1.39 6.20
CA LYS A 61 -5.50 0.65 5.53
C LYS A 61 -5.23 0.42 4.05
N LEU A 62 -4.66 1.41 3.36
CA LEU A 62 -4.23 1.25 1.98
C LEU A 62 -3.17 0.16 1.83
N SER A 63 -2.15 0.18 2.69
CA SER A 63 -1.06 -0.79 2.67
C SER A 63 -1.56 -2.22 2.93
N ALA A 64 -2.46 -2.39 3.89
CA ALA A 64 -3.09 -3.69 4.16
C ALA A 64 -3.93 -4.19 2.98
N GLY A 65 -4.74 -3.31 2.37
CA GLY A 65 -5.53 -3.65 1.19
C GLY A 65 -4.66 -3.99 -0.02
N MET A 66 -3.58 -3.25 -0.22
CA MET A 66 -2.63 -3.48 -1.31
C MET A 66 -1.87 -4.79 -1.13
N TYR A 67 -1.51 -5.13 0.10
CA TYR A 67 -0.91 -6.42 0.43
C TYR A 67 -1.85 -7.58 0.08
N ALA A 68 -3.14 -7.48 0.45
CA ALA A 68 -4.14 -8.48 0.09
C ALA A 68 -4.31 -8.59 -1.43
N LEU A 69 -4.31 -7.46 -2.14
CA LEU A 69 -4.39 -7.40 -3.60
C LEU A 69 -3.19 -8.13 -4.23
N VAL A 70 -1.97 -7.73 -3.87
CA VAL A 70 -0.71 -8.31 -4.39
C VAL A 70 -0.63 -9.80 -4.12
N ARG A 71 -1.03 -10.27 -2.93
CA ARG A 71 -1.10 -11.71 -2.61
C ARG A 71 -2.11 -12.47 -3.46
N GLN A 72 -3.17 -11.81 -3.90
CA GLN A 72 -4.24 -12.43 -4.67
C GLN A 72 -3.97 -12.46 -6.17
N VAL A 73 -3.43 -11.38 -6.74
CA VAL A 73 -3.21 -11.25 -8.18
C VAL A 73 -1.78 -11.56 -8.61
N GLY A 74 -0.83 -11.49 -7.68
CA GLY A 74 0.60 -11.57 -7.97
C GLY A 74 1.13 -10.35 -8.72
N VAL A 75 2.45 -10.17 -8.73
CA VAL A 75 3.12 -9.14 -9.51
C VAL A 75 4.25 -9.79 -10.30
N ASN A 76 4.02 -10.01 -11.59
CA ASN A 76 4.97 -10.70 -12.45
C ASN A 76 6.26 -9.88 -12.62
N GLY A 77 7.41 -10.56 -12.49
CA GLY A 77 8.72 -9.97 -12.75
C GLY A 77 9.14 -8.90 -11.74
N ALA A 78 8.44 -8.75 -10.62
CA ALA A 78 8.78 -7.80 -9.56
C ALA A 78 8.89 -8.51 -8.21
N THR A 79 9.84 -8.07 -7.40
CA THR A 79 9.88 -8.41 -5.97
C THR A 79 9.19 -7.30 -5.19
N VAL A 80 8.30 -7.67 -4.29
CA VAL A 80 7.62 -6.74 -3.38
C VAL A 80 8.02 -7.06 -1.96
N TYR A 81 8.53 -6.08 -1.23
CA TYR A 81 8.90 -6.19 0.18
C TYR A 81 7.78 -5.67 1.04
N ARG A 82 7.29 -6.48 1.96
CA ARG A 82 6.42 -6.03 3.04
C ARG A 82 7.30 -5.64 4.22
N GLN A 83 7.29 -4.36 4.52
CA GLN A 83 8.09 -3.77 5.58
C GLN A 83 7.20 -3.40 6.75
N TYR A 84 7.77 -3.39 7.95
CA TYR A 84 7.07 -3.15 9.21
C TYR A 84 7.88 -2.25 10.14
N CYS A 85 7.18 -1.36 10.84
CA CYS A 85 7.74 -0.54 11.91
C CYS A 85 6.85 -0.70 13.15
N PRO A 86 7.37 -1.20 14.29
CA PRO A 86 6.58 -1.38 15.51
C PRO A 86 6.16 -0.05 16.15
N MET A 87 6.91 1.02 15.93
CA MET A 87 6.64 2.34 16.54
C MET A 87 5.58 3.15 15.79
N ALA A 88 5.21 2.72 14.58
CA ALA A 88 4.24 3.44 13.76
C ALA A 88 2.88 3.53 14.47
N LEU A 89 2.17 4.63 14.22
CA LEU A 89 0.82 4.90 14.76
C LEU A 89 0.73 4.86 16.31
N ASN A 90 1.72 5.45 17.00
CA ASN A 90 1.82 5.45 18.47
C ASN A 90 2.05 4.04 19.02
N ASP A 91 3.11 3.38 18.55
CA ASP A 91 3.52 2.03 18.99
C ASP A 91 2.48 0.91 18.75
N GLN A 92 1.49 1.17 17.90
CA GLN A 92 0.54 0.15 17.45
C GLN A 92 1.15 -0.75 16.36
N GLY A 93 2.18 -0.25 15.69
CA GLY A 93 2.83 -0.88 14.56
C GLY A 93 2.04 -0.73 13.27
N ALA A 94 2.75 -0.66 12.15
CA ALA A 94 2.13 -0.55 10.84
C ALA A 94 3.01 -1.13 9.73
N TYR A 95 2.35 -1.55 8.65
CA TYR A 95 2.98 -2.19 7.50
C TYR A 95 2.89 -1.31 6.26
N TRP A 96 3.87 -1.47 5.37
CA TRP A 96 3.81 -0.92 4.02
C TRP A 96 4.47 -1.87 3.02
N LEU A 97 4.22 -1.63 1.73
CA LEU A 97 4.88 -2.33 0.64
C LEU A 97 5.92 -1.44 -0.02
N SER A 98 7.02 -2.04 -0.44
CA SER A 98 8.12 -1.38 -1.15
C SER A 98 8.60 -2.24 -2.31
N ALA A 99 9.07 -1.62 -3.39
CA ALA A 99 9.79 -2.30 -4.47
C ALA A 99 11.27 -2.51 -4.14
N GLU A 100 11.77 -1.82 -3.10
CA GLU A 100 13.15 -1.84 -2.65
C GLU A 100 13.24 -2.51 -1.28
N SER A 101 14.32 -3.25 -1.02
CA SER A 101 14.59 -3.84 0.31
C SER A 101 15.04 -2.80 1.33
N GLU A 102 15.53 -1.64 0.87
CA GLU A 102 15.88 -0.50 1.71
C GLU A 102 14.65 0.01 2.48
N ILE A 103 14.84 0.31 3.77
CA ILE A 103 13.77 0.83 4.63
C ILE A 103 13.64 2.34 4.40
N LYS A 104 12.47 2.75 3.90
CA LYS A 104 12.08 4.16 3.75
C LYS A 104 10.74 4.39 4.45
N ASN A 105 10.81 4.60 5.76
CA ASN A 105 9.64 4.60 6.65
C ASN A 105 8.66 5.75 6.36
N PRO A 106 7.45 5.46 5.84
CA PRO A 106 6.47 6.49 5.49
C PRO A 106 5.76 7.10 6.72
N TYR A 107 5.90 6.48 7.90
CA TYR A 107 5.24 6.91 9.14
C TYR A 107 6.04 7.92 9.95
N PHE A 108 7.32 8.12 9.65
CA PHE A 108 8.16 9.08 10.39
C PHE A 108 8.90 10.08 9.51
N GLY A 109 8.86 9.91 8.18
CA GLY A 109 9.58 10.80 7.26
C GLY A 109 11.07 10.85 7.59
N ASP A 110 11.67 12.03 7.45
CA ASP A 110 13.13 12.21 7.61
C ASP A 110 13.62 11.98 9.05
N GLN A 111 12.74 11.95 10.05
CA GLN A 111 13.12 11.79 11.45
C GLN A 111 13.61 10.38 11.78
N MET A 112 13.07 9.35 11.11
CA MET A 112 13.40 7.94 11.36
C MET A 112 13.23 7.12 10.07
N LEU A 113 13.83 7.58 8.98
CA LEU A 113 13.61 7.00 7.65
C LEU A 113 14.02 5.52 7.57
N GLU A 114 15.07 5.13 8.30
CA GLU A 114 15.62 3.77 8.32
C GLU A 114 14.98 2.87 9.40
N CYS A 115 14.02 3.39 10.19
CA CYS A 115 13.39 2.61 11.24
C CYS A 115 12.39 1.61 10.66
N GLY A 116 12.65 0.32 10.84
CA GLY A 116 11.76 -0.74 10.41
C GLY A 116 12.55 -1.98 10.02
N LYS A 117 11.84 -2.97 9.48
CA LYS A 117 12.43 -4.20 8.96
C LYS A 117 11.62 -4.72 7.79
N VAL A 118 12.28 -5.44 6.88
CA VAL A 118 11.60 -6.31 5.92
C VAL A 118 11.05 -7.49 6.71
N GLU A 119 9.73 -7.67 6.68
CA GLU A 119 9.07 -8.78 7.35
C GLU A 119 8.74 -9.93 6.39
N GLU A 120 8.45 -9.60 5.13
CA GLU A 120 8.16 -10.60 4.09
C GLU A 120 8.70 -10.13 2.74
N THR A 121 9.23 -11.06 1.95
CA THR A 121 9.63 -10.84 0.55
C THR A 121 8.70 -11.64 -0.34
N LEU A 122 7.91 -10.94 -1.14
CA LEU A 122 6.93 -11.52 -2.06
C LEU A 122 7.55 -11.62 -3.45
N ARG A 123 7.64 -12.84 -3.96
CA ARG A 123 8.04 -13.17 -5.34
C ARG A 123 6.93 -14.00 -5.97
N PHE A 124 6.55 -13.66 -7.18
CA PHE A 124 5.48 -14.32 -7.91
C PHE A 124 6.02 -14.82 -9.25
N GLY A 125 5.83 -16.12 -9.54
CA GLY A 125 6.23 -16.73 -10.81
C GLY A 125 7.70 -17.16 -10.91
N GLU A 126 8.26 -17.76 -9.85
CA GLU A 126 9.42 -18.66 -10.00
C GLU A 126 8.99 -20.03 -10.54
#